data_AF-A0A0D8I735-F1
#
_entry.id   AF-A0A0D8I735-F1
#
_cell.length_a   1.000
_cell.length_b   1.000
_cell.length_c   1.000
_cell.angle_alpha   90.00
_cell.angle_beta   90.00
_cell.angle_gamma   90.00
#
_symmetry.space_group_name_H-M   'P 1'
#
loop_
_entity.id
_entity.type
_entity.pdbx_description
1 polymer ?
#
loop_
_entity_poly.entity_id
_entity_poly.type
_entity_poly.pdbx_seq_one_letter_code
_entity_poly.pdbx_strand_id
1 'polypeptide(L)'
;MDKLIIGEFKGCGACDLCKENQDCRKMDEEVEITFKKSQKSDNWGKAVTVFSKGEIVTGRAVIKENRVYCASAKSNIFGGYEDFVSLENVEIKRLG
;
A
#
# COMPACT_ATOMS: atom_id res chain seq x y z
N MET A 1 15.45 6.75 11.77
CA MET A 1 14.13 6.29 11.29
C MET A 1 14.36 4.91 10.71
N ASP A 2 13.79 3.89 11.35
CA ASP A 2 13.98 2.51 10.89
C ASP A 2 13.32 2.32 9.53
N LYS A 3 14.09 1.78 8.59
CA LYS A 3 13.61 1.50 7.23
C LYS A 3 12.67 0.31 7.30
N LEU A 4 11.40 0.50 6.94
CA LEU A 4 10.43 -0.59 6.87
C LEU A 4 10.85 -1.61 5.80
N ILE A 5 10.72 -2.89 6.11
CA ILE A 5 10.98 -3.98 5.18
C ILE A 5 9.71 -4.21 4.35
N ILE A 6 9.82 -4.04 3.04
CA ILE A 6 8.70 -4.22 2.12
C ILE A 6 8.60 -5.70 1.73
N GLY A 7 7.47 -6.36 2.01
CA GLY A 7 7.22 -7.74 1.58
C GLY A 7 6.78 -7.85 0.11
N GLU A 8 6.88 -9.04 -0.48
CA GLU A 8 6.20 -9.36 -1.75
C GLU A 8 4.68 -9.34 -1.52
N PHE A 9 3.98 -8.31 -2.01
CA PHE A 9 2.52 -8.26 -1.94
C PHE A 9 1.90 -9.26 -2.91
N LYS A 10 1.30 -10.33 -2.39
CA LYS A 10 0.57 -11.37 -3.17
C LYS A 10 -0.96 -11.29 -2.98
N GLY A 11 -1.46 -10.19 -2.40
CA GLY A 11 -2.85 -10.02 -1.97
C GLY A 11 -3.14 -10.63 -0.59
N CYS A 12 -4.21 -10.18 0.06
CA CYS A 12 -4.57 -10.63 1.43
C CYS A 12 -4.71 -12.15 1.55
N GLY A 13 -5.27 -12.84 0.55
CA GLY A 13 -5.42 -14.30 0.57
C GLY A 13 -4.10 -15.09 0.54
N ALA A 14 -3.00 -14.46 0.13
CA ALA A 14 -1.66 -15.06 0.12
C ALA A 14 -0.72 -14.44 1.16
N CYS A 15 -1.20 -13.49 1.96
CA CYS A 15 -0.47 -12.86 3.04
C CYS A 15 -0.21 -13.86 4.17
N ASP A 16 1.02 -13.94 4.66
CA ASP A 16 1.41 -14.84 5.75
C ASP A 16 0.59 -14.56 7.03
N LEU A 17 0.20 -13.31 7.29
CA LEU A 17 -0.67 -12.95 8.41
C LEU A 17 -2.07 -13.57 8.30
N CYS A 18 -2.64 -13.61 7.09
CA CYS A 18 -3.95 -14.22 6.87
C CYS A 18 -3.88 -15.76 7.01
N LYS A 19 -2.77 -16.39 6.61
CA LYS A 19 -2.54 -17.83 6.85
C LYS A 19 -2.38 -18.16 8.33
N GLU A 20 -1.82 -17.23 9.10
CA GLU A 20 -1.64 -17.33 10.55
C GLU A 20 -2.90 -16.96 11.36
N ASN A 21 -4.03 -16.67 10.71
CA ASN A 21 -5.28 -16.20 11.35
C ASN A 21 -5.09 -14.94 12.22
N GLN A 22 -4.15 -14.05 11.86
CA GLN A 22 -3.94 -12.80 12.55
C GLN A 22 -4.97 -11.75 12.12
N ASP A 23 -5.41 -10.91 13.06
CA ASP A 23 -6.33 -9.81 12.79
C ASP A 23 -5.58 -8.59 12.25
N CYS A 24 -5.50 -8.48 10.92
CA CYS A 24 -4.84 -7.38 10.22
C CYS A 24 -5.34 -5.98 10.62
N ARG A 25 -6.60 -5.84 11.08
CA ARG A 25 -7.17 -4.53 11.45
C ARG A 25 -6.50 -3.94 12.69
N LYS A 26 -5.94 -4.77 13.56
CA LYS A 26 -5.22 -4.32 14.77
C LYS A 26 -3.79 -3.86 14.48
N MET A 27 -3.27 -4.17 13.29
CA MET A 27 -1.91 -3.88 12.85
C MET A 27 -1.88 -2.82 11.75
N ASP A 28 -3.04 -2.23 11.45
CA ASP A 28 -3.24 -1.27 10.40
C ASP A 28 -2.95 0.15 10.91
N GLU A 29 -1.87 0.73 10.42
CA GLU A 29 -1.33 2.03 10.83
C GLU A 29 -1.52 3.05 9.71
N GLU A 30 -1.74 4.33 10.07
CA GLU A 30 -1.70 5.42 9.10
C GLU A 30 -0.25 5.72 8.72
N VAL A 31 0.01 5.87 7.42
CA VAL A 31 1.36 6.00 6.87
C VAL A 31 1.43 7.03 5.76
N GLU A 32 2.62 7.58 5.55
CA GLU A 32 2.97 8.32 4.34
C GLU A 32 3.48 7.34 3.28
N ILE A 33 2.91 7.41 2.08
CA ILE A 33 3.24 6.55 0.94
C ILE A 33 3.79 7.43 -0.19
N THR A 34 5.02 7.16 -0.61
CA THR A 34 5.66 7.81 -1.76
C THR A 34 5.76 6.85 -2.93
N PHE A 35 5.19 7.19 -4.08
CA PHE A 35 5.21 6.34 -5.27
C PHE A 35 6.52 6.50 -6.06
N LYS A 36 7.37 5.47 -6.07
CA LYS A 36 8.60 5.42 -6.88
C LYS A 36 8.35 5.12 -8.35
N LYS A 37 7.19 4.53 -8.67
CA LYS A 37 6.70 4.23 -10.02
C LYS A 37 5.22 4.62 -10.10
N SER A 38 4.77 5.02 -11.29
CA SER A 38 3.34 5.24 -11.50
C SER A 38 2.58 3.93 -11.38
N GLN A 39 1.48 3.93 -10.65
CA GLN A 39 0.57 2.79 -10.55
C GLN A 39 -0.62 3.00 -11.47
N LYS A 40 -0.98 1.95 -12.19
CA LYS A 40 -2.13 1.92 -13.08
C LYS A 40 -3.14 0.90 -12.56
N SER A 41 -4.42 1.15 -12.82
CA SER A 41 -5.50 0.21 -12.56
C SER A 41 -6.34 0.03 -13.83
N ASP A 42 -7.01 -1.11 -13.95
CA ASP A 42 -7.97 -1.32 -15.03
C ASP A 42 -9.26 -0.56 -14.71
N ASN A 43 -9.72 0.24 -15.66
CA ASN A 43 -10.99 0.91 -15.59
C ASN A 43 -11.79 0.58 -16.86
N TRP A 44 -12.59 -0.49 -16.77
CA TRP A 44 -13.44 -0.98 -17.86
C TRP A 44 -12.64 -1.31 -19.13
N GLY A 45 -11.52 -2.03 -18.97
CA GLY A 45 -10.64 -2.43 -20.07
C GLY A 45 -9.65 -1.35 -20.53
N LYS A 46 -9.56 -0.22 -19.81
CA LYS A 46 -8.57 0.83 -20.06
C LYS A 46 -7.65 0.98 -18.87
N ALA A 47 -6.35 0.83 -19.10
CA ALA A 47 -5.34 1.10 -18.09
C ALA A 47 -5.24 2.61 -17.80
N VAL A 48 -5.67 3.03 -16.61
CA VAL A 48 -5.61 4.42 -16.16
C VAL A 48 -4.57 4.58 -15.06
N THR A 49 -3.81 5.67 -15.07
CA THR A 49 -2.89 5.99 -13.98
C THR A 49 -3.70 6.44 -12.77
N VAL A 50 -3.57 5.71 -11.68
CA VAL A 50 -4.24 6.01 -10.39
C VAL A 50 -3.30 6.69 -9.40
N PHE A 51 -1.99 6.48 -9.54
CA PHE A 51 -0.97 7.20 -8.78
C PHE A 51 0.21 7.55 -9.68
N SER A 52 0.73 8.77 -9.57
CA SER A 52 1.88 9.23 -10.35
C SER A 52 3.19 8.93 -9.64
N LYS A 53 4.25 8.66 -10.40
CA LYS A 53 5.61 8.64 -9.83
C LYS A 53 5.92 9.99 -9.16
N GLY A 54 6.44 9.93 -7.94
CA GLY A 54 6.77 11.07 -7.08
C GLY A 54 5.59 11.56 -6.24
N GLU A 55 4.39 11.01 -6.41
CA GLU A 55 3.23 11.37 -5.61
C GLU A 55 3.43 10.89 -4.16
N ILE A 56 3.06 11.76 -3.21
CA ILE A 56 3.09 11.49 -1.78
C ILE A 56 1.66 11.59 -1.29
N VAL A 57 1.17 10.54 -0.65
CA VAL A 57 -0.21 10.46 -0.13
C VAL A 57 -0.23 9.84 1.25
N THR A 58 -1.24 10.21 2.04
CA THR A 58 -1.57 9.48 3.25
C THR A 58 -2.33 8.21 2.87
N GLY A 59 -1.96 7.09 3.47
CA GLY A 59 -2.59 5.80 3.27
C GLY A 59 -2.61 5.00 4.56
N ARG A 60 -2.95 3.72 4.43
CA ARG A 60 -2.97 2.76 5.54
C ARG A 60 -2.10 1.56 5.20
N ALA A 61 -1.39 1.02 6.17
CA ALA A 61 -0.54 -0.14 5.97
C ALA A 61 -0.60 -1.10 7.16
N VAL A 62 -0.62 -2.39 6.86
CA VAL A 62 -0.48 -3.44 7.87
C VAL A 62 0.99 -3.67 8.13
N ILE A 63 1.44 -3.29 9.33
CA ILE A 63 2.84 -3.39 9.76
C ILE A 63 2.95 -4.28 10.99
N LYS A 64 3.78 -5.32 10.90
CA LYS A 64 4.15 -6.19 12.02
C LYS A 64 5.66 -6.41 12.01
N GLU A 65 6.31 -6.28 13.16
CA GLU A 65 7.76 -6.54 13.30
C GLU A 65 8.61 -5.78 12.26
N ASN A 66 8.27 -4.50 12.02
CA ASN A 66 8.95 -3.62 11.05
C ASN A 66 8.82 -4.05 9.57
N ARG A 67 7.91 -4.98 9.26
CA ARG A 67 7.60 -5.44 7.90
C ARG A 67 6.22 -4.97 7.46
N VAL A 68 6.14 -4.45 6.24
CA VAL A 68 4.87 -4.11 5.59
C VAL A 68 4.34 -5.30 4.82
N TYR A 69 3.09 -5.66 5.08
CA TYR A 69 2.41 -6.79 4.44
C TYR A 69 1.47 -6.36 3.33
N CYS A 70 0.76 -5.25 3.53
CA CYS A 70 -0.07 -4.61 2.52
C CYS A 70 -0.21 -3.13 2.84
N ALA A 71 -0.55 -2.35 1.82
CA ALA A 71 -0.87 -0.94 1.98
C ALA A 71 -1.99 -0.55 1.01
N SER A 72 -2.82 0.39 1.42
CA SER A 72 -3.81 1.06 0.58
C SER A 72 -3.57 2.56 0.58
N ALA A 73 -3.95 3.20 -0.52
CA ALA A 73 -3.85 4.63 -0.68
C ALA A 73 -5.09 5.17 -1.37
N LYS A 74 -5.45 6.42 -1.09
CA LYS A 74 -6.49 7.13 -1.82
C LYS A 74 -5.88 8.01 -2.90
N SER A 75 -6.32 7.84 -4.13
CA SER A 75 -5.86 8.61 -5.29
C SER A 75 -6.34 10.05 -5.22
N ASN A 76 -5.43 11.00 -5.40
CA ASN A 76 -5.75 12.42 -5.55
C ASN A 76 -6.23 12.78 -6.97
N ILE A 77 -5.77 12.02 -7.97
CA ILE A 77 -6.02 12.31 -9.39
C ILE A 77 -7.23 11.57 -9.95
N PHE A 78 -7.62 10.46 -9.32
CA PHE A 78 -8.72 9.60 -9.77
C PHE A 78 -9.82 9.53 -8.71
N GLY A 79 -10.51 10.65 -8.49
CA GLY A 79 -11.85 10.71 -7.89
C GLY A 79 -12.09 9.93 -6.59
N GLY A 80 -11.11 9.83 -5.70
CA GLY A 80 -11.26 9.10 -4.44
C GLY A 80 -11.20 7.57 -4.56
N TYR A 81 -10.64 7.04 -5.65
CA TYR A 81 -10.25 5.64 -5.75
C TYR A 81 -9.31 5.27 -4.61
N GLU A 82 -9.74 4.37 -3.74
CA GLU A 82 -8.95 3.81 -2.65
C GLU A 82 -8.84 2.31 -2.88
N ASP A 83 -7.61 1.83 -3.04
CA ASP A 83 -7.33 0.41 -3.28
C ASP A 83 -5.93 0.07 -2.78
N PHE A 84 -5.61 -1.23 -2.78
CA PHE A 84 -4.28 -1.72 -2.48
C PHE A 84 -3.25 -1.21 -3.50
N VAL A 85 -2.08 -0.87 -2.99
CA VAL A 85 -0.94 -0.43 -3.81
C VAL A 85 0.09 -1.55 -3.93
N SER A 86 0.74 -1.62 -5.09
CA SER A 86 1.85 -2.57 -5.23
C SER A 86 3.01 -2.08 -4.36
N LEU A 87 3.38 -2.89 -3.38
CA LEU A 87 4.45 -2.59 -2.45
C LEU A 87 5.80 -2.34 -3.13
N GLU A 88 6.04 -2.94 -4.30
CA GLU A 88 7.25 -2.70 -5.10
C GLU A 88 7.33 -1.28 -5.70
N ASN A 89 6.18 -0.60 -5.81
CA ASN A 89 6.06 0.71 -6.43
C ASN A 89 6.21 1.84 -5.41
N VAL A 90 6.29 1.55 -4.11
CA VAL A 90 6.15 2.57 -3.06
C VAL A 90 7.30 2.55 -2.03
N GLU A 91 7.48 3.69 -1.36
CA GLU A 91 8.13 3.80 -0.05
C GLU A 91 7.06 4.12 0.97
N ILE A 92 7.17 3.50 2.15
CA ILE A 92 6.22 3.67 3.22
C ILE A 92 6.98 4.15 4.45
N LYS A 93 6.43 5.16 5.10
CA LYS A 93 6.97 5.76 6.31
C LYS A 93 5.86 5.90 7.34
N ARG A 94 6.14 5.52 8.58
CA ARG A 94 5.23 5.77 9.70
C ARG A 94 5.06 7.26 9.93
N LEU A 95 3.83 7.68 10.17
CA LEU A 95 3.54 8.97 10.75
C LEU A 95 3.85 8.86 12.25
N GLY A 96 4.77 9.69 12.74
CA GLY A 96 5.27 9.63 14.10
C GLY A 96 4.26 10.09 15.14
#